data_AF-A0A7X6ZZW6-F1
#
_entry.id   AF-A0A7X6ZZW6-F1
#
_cell.length_a   1.000
_cell.length_b   1.000
_cell.length_c   1.000
_cell.angle_alpha   90.00
_cell.angle_beta   90.00
_cell.angle_gamma   90.00
#
_symmetry.space_group_name_H-M   'P 1'
#
loop_
_entity.id
_entity.type
_entity.pdbx_description
1 polymer ?
#
loop_
_entity_poly.entity_id
_entity_poly.type
_entity_poly.pdbx_seq_one_letter_code
_entity_poly.pdbx_strand_id
1 'polypeptide(L)'
;MLDLLKRIYSRDTGSSREQANNRLRLVLTHDRAGHSAELMEILKEEIIEVIRRHVEIDGTPEVTLISHGRQTALDINIPLKGR
;
A
#
# COMPACT_ATOMS: atom_id res chain seq x y z
N MET A 1 13.59 -6.17 8.02
CA MET A 1 12.17 -5.73 7.95
C MET A 1 12.09 -4.23 7.66
N LEU A 2 12.74 -3.39 8.47
CA LEU A 2 12.83 -1.93 8.24
C LEU A 2 13.46 -1.55 6.89
N ASP A 3 14.37 -2.38 6.38
CA ASP A 3 15.05 -2.11 5.09
C ASP A 3 14.10 -2.18 3.89
N LEU A 4 13.07 -3.02 3.97
CA LEU A 4 12.03 -3.12 2.94
C LEU A 4 11.16 -1.87 2.94
N LEU A 5 10.75 -1.40 4.12
CA LEU A 5 10.02 -0.13 4.28
C LEU A 5 10.84 1.04 3.75
N LYS A 6 12.12 1.15 4.13
CA LYS A 6 13.01 2.21 3.63
C LYS A 6 13.09 2.23 2.10
N ARG A 7 13.24 1.07 1.45
CA ARG A 7 13.30 0.97 -0.02
C ARG A 7 12.00 1.42 -0.70
N ILE A 8 10.86 1.19 -0.05
CA ILE A 8 9.53 1.57 -0.53
C ILE A 8 9.33 3.09 -0.41
N TYR A 9 9.75 3.69 0.72
CA TYR A 9 9.71 5.14 0.94
C TYR A 9 10.71 5.93 0.08
N SER A 10 11.91 5.39 -0.20
CA SER A 10 12.93 6.08 -1.01
C SER A 10 12.60 6.23 -2.50
N ARG A 11 11.51 5.63 -3.00
CA ARG A 11 11.05 5.81 -4.39
C ARG A 11 10.30 7.13 -4.63
N ASP A 12 9.90 7.83 -3.58
CA ASP A 12 8.98 8.98 -3.63
C ASP A 12 9.71 10.35 -3.60
N THR A 13 10.81 10.48 -4.36
CA THR A 13 11.57 11.75 -4.46
C THR A 13 11.01 12.71 -5.53
N GLY A 14 9.72 12.59 -5.87
CA GLY A 14 9.05 13.41 -6.88
C GLY A 14 8.63 14.77 -6.35
N SER A 15 9.16 15.83 -6.98
CA SER A 15 8.78 17.25 -6.96
C SER A 15 7.54 17.66 -6.14
N SER A 16 7.70 18.69 -5.30
CA SER A 16 6.66 19.35 -4.48
C SER A 16 5.42 19.87 -5.23
N ARG A 17 5.35 19.68 -6.55
CA ARG A 17 4.25 20.07 -7.43
C ARG A 17 3.16 18.99 -7.57
N GLU A 18 3.46 17.71 -7.27
CA GLU A 18 2.46 16.62 -7.19
C GLU A 18 1.80 16.51 -5.80
N GLN A 19 2.30 17.30 -4.83
CA GLN A 19 1.89 17.32 -3.42
C GLN A 19 0.46 17.83 -3.18
N ALA A 20 -0.30 18.15 -4.24
CA ALA A 20 -1.69 18.61 -4.16
C ALA A 20 -2.72 17.47 -4.30
N ASN A 21 -2.32 16.25 -4.67
CA ASN A 21 -3.18 15.08 -4.59
C ASN A 21 -2.92 14.35 -3.27
N ASN A 22 -3.85 14.45 -2.32
CA ASN A 22 -3.78 13.70 -1.08
C ASN A 22 -3.79 12.20 -1.42
N ARG A 23 -2.74 11.46 -1.10
CA ARG A 23 -2.66 10.00 -1.33
C ARG A 23 -2.37 9.31 0.00
N LEU A 24 -3.14 8.27 0.31
CA LEU A 24 -2.89 7.40 1.45
C LEU A 24 -2.05 6.21 0.98
N ARG A 25 -0.84 6.10 1.54
CA ARG A 25 0.05 4.96 1.28
C ARG A 25 0.07 4.02 2.48
N LEU A 26 -0.14 2.74 2.24
CA LEU A 26 -0.14 1.69 3.25
C LEU A 26 0.79 0.55 2.81
N VAL A 27 1.68 0.14 3.71
CA VAL A 27 2.62 -0.95 3.45
C VAL A 27 2.42 -2.05 4.48
N LEU A 28 1.91 -3.21 4.05
CA LEU A 28 1.71 -4.37 4.90
C LEU A 28 2.82 -5.39 4.64
N THR A 29 3.64 -5.71 5.63
CA THR A 29 4.77 -6.65 5.48
C THR A 29 4.53 -7.92 6.29
N HIS A 30 4.84 -9.08 5.72
CA HIS A 30 4.68 -10.40 6.34
C HIS A 30 5.87 -11.32 6.04
N ASP A 31 6.24 -12.19 7.00
CA ASP A 31 7.23 -13.27 6.80
C ASP A 31 6.52 -14.53 6.33
N ARG A 32 6.89 -15.03 5.15
CA ARG A 32 6.21 -16.05 4.34
C ARG A 32 6.13 -17.45 5.00
N ALA A 33 6.39 -17.56 6.29
CA ALA A 33 6.49 -18.80 7.05
C ALA A 33 5.15 -19.55 7.26
N GLY A 34 4.02 -19.10 6.72
CA GLY A 34 2.78 -19.90 6.82
C GLY A 34 1.47 -19.28 6.35
N HIS A 35 1.47 -18.25 5.50
CA HIS A 35 0.23 -17.66 4.98
C HIS A 35 0.12 -17.86 3.47
N SER A 36 -1.06 -18.30 3.01
CA SER A 36 -1.37 -18.48 1.59
C SER A 36 -1.47 -17.13 0.90
N ALA A 37 -1.17 -17.08 -0.40
CA ALA A 37 -1.39 -15.89 -1.22
C ALA A 37 -2.85 -15.40 -1.15
N GLU A 38 -3.78 -16.34 -0.95
CA GLU A 38 -5.21 -16.08 -0.74
C GLU A 38 -5.49 -15.19 0.48
N LEU A 39 -4.83 -15.42 1.62
CA LEU A 39 -4.99 -14.54 2.79
C LEU A 39 -4.56 -13.10 2.49
N MET A 40 -3.54 -12.93 1.65
CA MET A 40 -3.07 -11.60 1.27
C MET A 40 -4.03 -10.87 0.34
N GLU A 41 -4.70 -11.60 -0.55
CA GLU A 41 -5.76 -11.04 -1.38
C GLU A 41 -6.98 -10.64 -0.54
N ILE A 42 -7.40 -11.49 0.42
CA ILE A 42 -8.48 -11.17 1.36
C ILE A 42 -8.15 -9.90 2.15
N LEU A 43 -6.96 -9.84 2.77
CA LEU A 43 -6.54 -8.69 3.56
C LEU A 43 -6.48 -7.41 2.73
N LYS A 44 -5.99 -7.48 1.49
CA LYS A 44 -5.99 -6.36 0.55
C LYS A 44 -7.40 -5.83 0.33
N GLU A 45 -8.37 -6.72 0.04
CA GLU A 45 -9.75 -6.33 -0.21
C GLU A 45 -10.43 -5.73 1.03
N GLU A 46 -10.29 -6.37 2.19
CA GLU A 46 -10.90 -5.90 3.44
C GLU A 46 -10.34 -4.54 3.86
N ILE A 47 -9.03 -4.33 3.76
CA ILE A 47 -8.39 -3.06 4.11
C ILE A 47 -8.88 -1.94 3.20
N ILE A 48 -8.94 -2.17 1.88
CA ILE A 48 -9.44 -1.17 0.94
C ILE A 48 -10.89 -0.81 1.27
N GLU A 49 -11.72 -1.80 1.61
CA GLU A 49 -13.12 -1.57 1.95
C GLU A 49 -13.30 -0.82 3.28
N VAL A 50 -12.46 -1.11 4.29
CA VAL A 50 -12.41 -0.29 5.52
C VAL A 50 -12.05 1.16 5.18
N ILE A 51 -11.03 1.39 4.36
CA ILE A 51 -10.59 2.76 4.01
C ILE A 51 -11.70 3.49 3.24
N ARG A 52 -12.36 2.85 2.27
CA ARG A 52 -13.51 3.42 1.54
C ARG A 52 -14.64 3.90 2.45
N ARG A 53 -14.89 3.19 3.55
CA ARG A 53 -15.95 3.56 4.51
C ARG A 53 -15.61 4.81 5.32
N HIS A 54 -14.34 5.18 5.43
CA HIS A 54 -13.90 6.29 6.27
C HIS A 54 -13.26 7.45 5.50
N VAL A 55 -12.91 7.24 4.23
CA VAL A 55 -12.19 8.23 3.41
C VAL A 55 -12.78 8.24 2.00
N GLU A 56 -13.02 9.43 1.46
CA GLU A 56 -13.39 9.60 0.05
C GLU A 56 -12.18 9.30 -0.83
N ILE A 57 -12.27 8.22 -1.61
CA ILE A 57 -11.25 7.79 -2.56
C ILE A 57 -11.58 8.39 -3.93
N ASP A 58 -10.57 8.92 -4.63
CA ASP A 58 -10.71 9.44 -5.99
C ASP A 58 -10.01 8.52 -6.99
N GLY A 59 -10.75 7.51 -7.47
CA GLY A 59 -10.26 6.53 -8.45
C GLY A 59 -9.91 5.17 -7.84
N THR A 60 -9.01 4.45 -8.51
CA THR A 60 -8.70 3.06 -8.18
C THR A 60 -7.43 2.99 -7.31
N PRO A 61 -7.48 2.31 -6.15
CA PRO A 61 -6.30 1.95 -5.38
C PRO A 61 -5.29 1.17 -6.22
N GLU A 62 -4.03 1.61 -6.21
CA GLU A 62 -2.92 0.90 -6.82
C GLU A 62 -2.30 -0.05 -5.80
N VAL A 63 -2.17 -1.33 -6.14
CA VAL A 63 -1.61 -2.34 -5.23
C VAL A 63 -0.41 -3.00 -5.89
N THR A 64 0.71 -3.04 -5.20
CA THR A 64 1.93 -3.71 -5.63
C THR A 64 2.36 -4.75 -4.60
N LEU A 65 2.45 -6.01 -5.03
CA LEU A 65 3.04 -7.07 -4.21
C LEU A 65 4.55 -7.10 -4.41
N ILE A 66 5.31 -6.82 -3.36
CA ILE A 66 6.76 -6.83 -3.35
C ILE A 66 7.21 -8.07 -2.59
N SER A 67 7.93 -8.97 -3.25
CA SER A 67 8.52 -10.15 -2.59
C SER A 67 10.05 -10.07 -2.62
N HIS A 68 10.68 -10.29 -1.48
CA HIS A 68 12.13 -10.35 -1.35
C HIS A 68 12.54 -11.50 -0.42
N GLY A 69 13.05 -12.58 -1.01
CA GLY A 69 13.41 -13.79 -0.27
C GLY A 69 12.21 -14.39 0.46
N ARG A 70 12.28 -14.42 1.79
CA ARG A 70 11.20 -14.90 2.68
C ARG A 70 10.18 -13.82 3.06
N GLN A 71 10.38 -12.58 2.63
CA GLN A 71 9.51 -11.46 2.99
C GLN A 71 8.59 -11.11 1.82
N THR A 72 7.34 -10.84 2.15
CA THR A 72 6.36 -10.31 1.20
C THR A 72 5.75 -9.05 1.79
N ALA A 73 5.56 -8.03 0.95
CA ALA A 73 4.89 -6.80 1.30
C ALA A 73 3.83 -6.43 0.27
N LEU A 74 2.70 -5.91 0.73
CA LEU A 74 1.70 -5.22 -0.08
C LEU A 74 1.92 -3.72 0.09
N ASP A 75 2.29 -3.04 -0.99
CA ASP A 75 2.34 -1.58 -1.09
C ASP A 75 1.04 -1.11 -1.75
N ILE A 76 0.17 -0.49 -0.99
CA ILE A 76 -1.17 -0.02 -1.41
C ILE A 76 -1.13 1.51 -1.43
N ASN A 77 -1.44 2.09 -2.58
CA ASN A 77 -1.47 3.53 -2.79
C ASN A 77 -2.88 3.95 -3.20
N ILE A 78 -3.52 4.75 -2.36
CA ILE A 78 -4.93 5.11 -2.48
C ILE A 78 -5.03 6.60 -2.75
N PRO A 79 -5.49 7.01 -3.95
CA PRO A 79 -5.77 8.41 -4.22
C PRO A 79 -6.97 8.86 -3.38
N LEU A 80 -6.80 9.92 -2.61
CA LEU A 80 -7.87 10.52 -1.82
C LEU A 80 -8.42 11.73 -2.56
N LYS A 81 -9.73 11.96 -2.42
CA LYS A 81 -10.35 13.17 -2.92
C LYS A 81 -9.82 14.37 -2.15
N GLY A 82 -9.27 15.36 -2.86
CA GLY A 82 -8.88 16.64 -2.29
C GLY A 82 -10.11 17.34 -1.70
N ARG A 83 -9.94 18.01 -0.55
CA ARG A 83 -10.94 18.93 -0.01
C ARG A 83 -10.90 20.26 -0.76
#